data_AF-W2TPI1-F1
#
_entry.id   AF-W2TPI1-F1
#
_cell.length_a   1.000
_cell.length_b   1.000
_cell.length_c   1.000
_cell.angle_alpha   90.00
_cell.angle_beta   90.00
_cell.angle_gamma   90.00
#
_symmetry.space_group_name_H-M   'P 1'
#
loop_
_entity.id
_entity.type
_entity.pdbx_description
1 polymer ?
#
loop_
_entity_poly.entity_id
_entity_poly.type
_entity_poly.pdbx_seq_one_letter_code
_entity_poly.pdbx_strand_id
1 'polypeptide(L)'
;MYNSQSTYESLVDVCVNSAMANIRSMTTDQLNDLLYNESRFNGLVDSLPQIRSLPTEREAGLAQNKSLAEWNLAQEPKLTQLRKQVKDLYGQATSLRTETEALKSKLDEISSSKSLDTTSNLLQVAAQEADDDAEGTAKAFLAGTISIEQFLKDLLEKKALAHLR
;
A
#
# COMPACT_ATOMS: atom_id res chain seq x y z
N MET A 1 11.55 7.25 -29.22
CA MET A 1 10.91 7.25 -30.56
C MET A 1 11.86 7.64 -31.71
N TYR A 2 13.12 8.02 -31.48
CA TYR A 2 14.05 8.44 -32.56
C TYR A 2 14.84 7.29 -33.25
N ASN A 3 14.70 6.04 -32.83
CA ASN A 3 15.54 4.93 -33.30
C ASN A 3 15.00 4.19 -34.54
N SER A 4 13.74 4.43 -34.90
CA SER A 4 13.08 3.73 -36.03
C SER A 4 13.50 4.31 -37.39
N GLN A 5 13.71 5.63 -37.49
CA GLN A 5 14.06 6.27 -38.77
C GLN A 5 15.45 5.81 -39.28
N SER A 6 16.44 5.75 -38.38
CA SER A 6 17.81 5.34 -38.68
C SER A 6 17.94 3.86 -39.05
N THR A 7 17.05 3.01 -38.55
CA THR A 7 17.02 1.57 -38.89
C THR A 7 16.38 1.31 -40.26
N TYR A 8 15.38 2.10 -40.66
CA TYR A 8 14.82 2.03 -42.01
C TYR A 8 15.80 2.54 -43.08
N GLU A 9 16.49 3.66 -42.84
CA GLU A 9 17.51 4.16 -43.78
C GLU A 9 18.64 3.14 -43.98
N SER A 10 19.12 2.52 -42.90
CA SER A 10 20.10 1.44 -42.97
C SER A 10 19.60 0.22 -43.76
N LEU A 11 18.32 -0.14 -43.66
CA LEU A 11 17.74 -1.27 -44.40
C LEU A 11 17.65 -0.96 -45.90
N VAL A 12 17.30 0.28 -46.25
CA VAL A 12 17.27 0.75 -47.65
C VAL A 12 18.68 0.66 -48.26
N ASP A 13 19.71 1.10 -47.56
CA ASP A 13 21.10 0.99 -48.03
C ASP A 13 21.52 -0.47 -48.26
N VAL A 14 21.12 -1.39 -47.39
CA VAL A 14 21.38 -2.83 -47.55
C VAL A 14 20.66 -3.40 -48.77
N CYS A 15 19.40 -3.00 -49.00
CA CYS A 15 18.62 -3.39 -50.17
C CYS A 15 19.25 -2.86 -51.46
N VAL A 16 19.65 -1.59 -51.50
CA VAL A 16 20.29 -0.94 -52.66
C VAL A 16 21.62 -1.61 -52.98
N ASN A 17 22.45 -1.90 -51.96
CA ASN A 17 23.71 -2.61 -52.17
C ASN A 17 23.51 -4.03 -52.71
N SER A 18 22.48 -4.74 -52.24
CA SER A 18 22.13 -6.08 -52.72
C SER A 18 21.58 -6.06 -54.16
N ALA A 19 20.76 -5.07 -54.50
CA ALA A 19 20.28 -4.85 -55.87
C ALA A 19 21.45 -4.52 -56.81
N MET A 20 22.35 -3.62 -56.40
CA MET A 20 23.52 -3.23 -57.19
C MET A 20 24.49 -4.40 -57.42
N ALA A 21 24.64 -5.30 -56.45
CA ALA A 21 25.43 -6.51 -56.62
C ALA A 21 24.86 -7.44 -57.71
N ASN A 22 23.53 -7.60 -57.75
CA ASN A 22 22.85 -8.37 -58.80
C ASN A 22 22.99 -7.69 -60.17
N ILE A 23 22.74 -6.37 -60.25
CA ILE A 23 22.83 -5.58 -61.48
C ILE A 23 24.24 -5.63 -62.09
N ARG A 24 25.30 -5.60 -61.26
CA ARG A 24 26.70 -5.68 -61.72
C ARG A 24 27.05 -6.98 -62.45
N SER A 25 26.29 -8.05 -62.25
CA SER A 25 26.49 -9.35 -62.90
C SER A 25 25.69 -9.53 -64.20
N MET A 26 24.84 -8.56 -64.57
CA MET A 26 23.97 -8.64 -65.75
C MET A 26 24.67 -8.19 -67.04
N THR A 27 24.25 -8.73 -68.17
CA THR A 27 24.75 -8.32 -69.51
C THR A 27 24.09 -7.02 -69.98
N THR A 28 24.68 -6.36 -70.99
CA THR A 28 24.14 -5.09 -71.55
C THR A 28 22.70 -5.22 -72.05
N ASP A 29 22.35 -6.34 -72.67
CA ASP A 29 20.97 -6.62 -73.12
C ASP A 29 20.00 -6.77 -71.95
N GLN A 30 20.44 -7.44 -70.88
CA GLN A 30 19.67 -7.57 -69.64
C GLN A 30 19.54 -6.24 -68.89
N LEU A 31 20.53 -5.37 -68.95
CA LEU A 31 20.48 -4.04 -68.34
C LEU A 31 19.53 -3.12 -69.11
N ASN A 32 19.57 -3.17 -70.45
CA ASN A 32 18.61 -2.45 -71.29
C ASN A 32 17.17 -2.93 -71.03
N ASP A 33 16.95 -4.24 -70.96
CA ASP A 33 15.64 -4.80 -70.61
C ASP A 33 15.21 -4.38 -69.20
N LEU A 34 16.12 -4.34 -68.21
CA LEU A 34 15.82 -3.83 -66.87
C LEU A 34 15.42 -2.35 -66.86
N LEU A 35 16.08 -1.53 -67.68
CA LEU A 35 15.88 -0.08 -67.74
C LEU A 35 14.54 0.30 -68.38
N TYR A 36 14.09 -0.48 -69.37
CA TYR A 36 12.88 -0.18 -70.15
C TYR A 36 11.67 -1.04 -69.76
N ASN A 37 11.84 -2.07 -68.93
CA ASN A 37 10.76 -2.93 -68.45
C ASN A 37 10.56 -2.81 -66.93
N GLU A 38 9.59 -1.98 -66.54
CA GLU A 38 9.24 -1.73 -65.14
C GLU A 38 8.82 -3.01 -64.40
N SER A 39 8.14 -3.95 -65.06
CA SER A 39 7.76 -5.23 -64.44
C SER A 39 8.98 -6.07 -64.07
N ARG A 40 10.01 -6.06 -64.91
CA ARG A 40 11.28 -6.76 -64.64
C ARG A 40 12.06 -6.08 -63.52
N PHE A 41 12.05 -4.75 -63.47
CA PHE A 41 12.64 -4.00 -62.37
C PHE A 41 11.95 -4.28 -61.03
N ASN A 42 10.62 -4.25 -60.99
CA ASN A 42 9.85 -4.58 -59.79
C ASN A 42 10.07 -6.04 -59.37
N GLY A 43 10.15 -6.98 -60.32
CA GLY A 43 10.49 -8.36 -60.04
C GLY A 43 11.88 -8.55 -59.42
N LEU A 44 12.87 -7.75 -59.83
CA LEU A 44 14.20 -7.73 -59.20
C LEU A 44 14.09 -7.25 -57.74
N VAL A 45 13.35 -6.16 -57.51
CA VAL A 45 13.12 -5.62 -56.16
C VAL A 45 12.42 -6.65 -55.26
N ASP A 46 11.35 -7.27 -55.73
CA ASP A 46 10.61 -8.31 -54.99
C ASP A 46 11.44 -9.58 -54.73
N SER A 47 12.42 -9.87 -55.61
CA SER A 47 13.33 -11.00 -55.45
C SER A 47 14.40 -10.77 -54.38
N LEU A 48 14.60 -9.53 -53.93
CA LEU A 48 15.59 -9.22 -52.90
C LEU A 48 15.22 -9.96 -51.61
N PRO A 49 16.17 -10.69 -50.99
CA PRO A 49 15.89 -11.50 -49.80
C PRO A 49 15.37 -10.64 -48.64
N GLN A 50 15.82 -9.39 -48.55
CA GLN A 50 15.37 -8.42 -47.55
C GLN A 50 13.89 -8.07 -47.72
N ILE A 51 13.39 -7.93 -48.95
CA ILE A 51 11.99 -7.59 -49.21
C ILE A 51 11.11 -8.83 -49.04
N ARG A 52 11.61 -9.98 -49.49
CA ARG A 52 10.91 -11.26 -49.37
C ARG A 52 10.75 -11.75 -47.93
N SER A 53 11.65 -11.37 -47.01
CA SER A 53 11.56 -11.78 -45.59
C SER A 53 10.56 -10.93 -44.79
N LEU A 54 10.30 -9.68 -45.19
CA LEU A 54 9.44 -8.76 -44.44
C LEU A 54 8.03 -9.30 -44.12
N PRO A 55 7.30 -9.95 -45.05
CA PRO A 55 5.99 -10.50 -44.73
C PRO A 55 6.06 -11.57 -43.62
N THR A 56 7.08 -12.43 -43.66
CA THR A 56 7.27 -13.48 -42.66
C THR A 56 7.66 -12.90 -41.30
N GLU A 57 8.57 -11.93 -41.28
CA GLU A 57 8.96 -11.22 -40.05
C GLU A 57 7.77 -10.47 -39.43
N ARG A 58 6.94 -9.84 -40.27
CA ARG A 58 5.70 -9.19 -39.85
C ARG A 58 4.73 -10.18 -39.22
N GLU A 59 4.48 -11.32 -39.87
CA GLU A 59 3.60 -12.36 -39.35
C GLU A 59 4.12 -12.94 -38.02
N ALA A 60 5.43 -13.19 -37.93
CA ALA A 60 6.07 -13.64 -36.69
C ALA A 60 5.90 -12.61 -35.56
N GLY A 61 6.11 -11.33 -35.86
CA GLY A 61 5.91 -10.24 -34.88
C GLY A 61 4.44 -10.11 -34.44
N LEU A 62 3.49 -10.26 -35.37
CA LEU A 62 2.06 -10.25 -35.06
C LEU A 62 1.67 -11.46 -34.19
N ALA A 63 2.16 -12.65 -34.52
CA ALA A 63 1.90 -13.85 -33.74
C ALA A 63 2.48 -13.75 -32.31
N GLN A 64 3.69 -13.21 -32.18
CA GLN A 64 4.32 -12.96 -30.87
C GLN A 64 3.52 -11.93 -30.07
N ASN A 65 3.16 -10.80 -30.68
CA ASN A 65 2.39 -9.75 -30.01
C ASN A 65 1.03 -10.27 -29.54
N LYS A 66 0.33 -11.02 -30.41
CA LYS A 66 -0.94 -11.66 -30.07
C LYS A 66 -0.80 -12.63 -28.90
N SER A 67 0.21 -13.50 -28.93
CA SER A 67 0.46 -14.46 -27.84
C SER A 67 0.75 -13.75 -26.51
N LEU A 68 1.52 -12.66 -26.54
CA LEU A 68 1.79 -11.84 -25.36
C LEU A 68 0.54 -11.14 -24.84
N ALA A 69 -0.29 -10.61 -25.74
CA ALA A 69 -1.56 -9.98 -25.38
C ALA A 69 -2.54 -10.99 -24.75
N GLU A 70 -2.67 -12.18 -25.33
CA GLU A 70 -3.49 -13.26 -24.79
C GLU A 70 -2.99 -13.72 -23.41
N TRP A 71 -1.68 -13.88 -23.25
CA TRP A 71 -1.10 -14.22 -21.94
C TRP A 71 -1.36 -13.12 -20.90
N ASN A 72 -1.17 -11.86 -21.25
CA ASN A 72 -1.44 -10.72 -20.36
C ASN A 72 -2.91 -10.69 -19.93
N LEU A 73 -3.85 -10.86 -20.87
CA LEU A 73 -5.29 -10.94 -20.58
C LEU A 73 -5.63 -12.13 -19.68
N ALA A 74 -4.97 -13.28 -19.87
CA ALA A 74 -5.16 -14.45 -19.01
C ALA A 74 -4.65 -14.23 -17.57
N GLN A 75 -3.67 -13.34 -17.36
CA GLN A 75 -3.19 -13.00 -16.01
C GLN A 75 -4.08 -11.98 -15.28
N GLU A 76 -4.80 -11.14 -16.00
CA GLU A 76 -5.67 -10.10 -15.44
C GLU A 76 -6.66 -10.60 -14.36
N PRO A 77 -7.42 -11.69 -14.55
CA PRO A 77 -8.37 -12.16 -13.53
C PRO A 77 -7.66 -12.59 -12.24
N LYS A 78 -6.52 -13.29 -12.36
CA LYS A 78 -5.73 -13.72 -11.21
C LYS A 78 -5.18 -12.53 -10.43
N LEU A 79 -4.62 -11.55 -11.13
CA LEU A 79 -4.11 -10.32 -10.50
C LEU A 79 -5.22 -9.51 -9.84
N THR A 80 -6.39 -9.42 -10.48
CA THR A 80 -7.55 -8.72 -9.94
C THR A 80 -8.08 -9.39 -8.68
N GLN A 81 -8.19 -10.72 -8.69
CA GLN A 81 -8.58 -11.49 -7.51
C GLN A 81 -7.59 -11.30 -6.35
N LEU A 82 -6.28 -11.39 -6.63
CA LEU A 82 -5.25 -11.23 -5.61
C LEU A 82 -5.26 -9.82 -5.02
N ARG A 83 -5.40 -8.79 -5.85
CA ARG A 83 -5.55 -7.40 -5.40
C ARG A 83 -6.77 -7.22 -4.50
N LYS A 84 -7.90 -7.83 -4.85
CA LYS A 84 -9.11 -7.81 -4.01
C LYS A 84 -8.86 -8.47 -2.67
N GLN A 85 -8.27 -9.67 -2.66
CA GLN A 85 -7.95 -10.40 -1.42
C GLN A 85 -7.02 -9.59 -0.51
N VAL A 86 -5.97 -8.97 -1.05
CA VAL A 86 -5.07 -8.12 -0.26
C VAL A 86 -5.81 -6.93 0.33
N LYS A 87 -6.68 -6.27 -0.45
CA LYS A 87 -7.48 -5.15 0.04
C LYS A 87 -8.43 -5.58 1.18
N ASP A 88 -9.08 -6.73 1.02
CA ASP A 88 -10.02 -7.26 2.02
C ASP A 88 -9.28 -7.65 3.31
N LEU A 89 -8.14 -8.35 3.21
CA LEU A 89 -7.31 -8.71 4.36
C LEU A 89 -6.75 -7.48 5.08
N TYR A 90 -6.29 -6.48 4.32
CA TYR A 90 -5.81 -5.23 4.88
C TYR A 90 -6.92 -4.48 5.64
N GLY A 91 -8.13 -4.45 5.08
CA GLY A 91 -9.31 -3.88 5.75
C GLY A 91 -9.63 -4.59 7.07
N GLN A 92 -9.63 -5.93 7.06
CA GLN A 92 -9.83 -6.73 8.28
C GLN A 92 -8.74 -6.48 9.32
N ALA A 93 -7.46 -6.49 8.92
CA ALA A 93 -6.35 -6.22 9.82
C ALA A 93 -6.41 -4.82 10.44
N THR A 94 -6.80 -3.82 9.65
CA THR A 94 -6.97 -2.45 10.14
C THR A 94 -8.12 -2.36 11.15
N SER A 95 -9.26 -2.98 10.85
CA SER A 95 -10.40 -3.04 11.78
C SER A 95 -10.01 -3.70 13.10
N LEU A 96 -9.37 -4.87 13.04
CA LEU A 96 -8.93 -5.62 14.22
C LEU A 96 -7.91 -4.82 15.04
N ARG A 97 -7.00 -4.12 14.37
CA ARG A 97 -6.05 -3.21 15.02
C ARG A 97 -6.77 -2.10 15.76
N THR A 98 -7.73 -1.42 15.13
CA THR A 98 -8.49 -0.34 15.79
C THR A 98 -9.28 -0.85 17.00
N GLU A 99 -9.87 -2.04 16.91
CA GLU A 99 -10.57 -2.67 18.03
C GLU A 99 -9.60 -3.00 19.17
N THR A 100 -8.43 -3.56 18.84
CA THR A 100 -7.40 -3.90 19.82
C THR A 100 -6.84 -2.65 20.51
N GLU A 101 -6.58 -1.57 19.76
CA GLU A 101 -6.14 -0.29 20.32
C GLU A 101 -7.22 0.32 21.23
N ALA A 102 -8.50 0.24 20.86
CA ALA A 102 -9.60 0.70 21.71
C ALA A 102 -9.74 -0.12 23.01
N LEU A 103 -9.63 -1.45 22.92
CA LEU A 103 -9.64 -2.32 24.09
C LEU A 103 -8.45 -2.06 24.99
N LYS A 104 -7.26 -1.84 24.42
CA LYS A 104 -6.06 -1.47 25.17
C LYS A 104 -6.23 -0.13 25.89
N SER A 105 -6.75 0.90 25.21
CA SER A 105 -7.02 2.20 25.84
C SER A 105 -7.93 2.07 27.06
N LYS A 106 -9.03 1.31 26.93
CA LYS A 106 -9.93 1.02 28.05
C LYS A 106 -9.24 0.26 29.18
N LEU A 107 -8.38 -0.70 28.84
CA LEU A 107 -7.62 -1.46 29.83
C LEU A 107 -6.64 -0.55 30.59
N ASP A 108 -5.94 0.34 29.88
CA ASP A 108 -5.00 1.29 30.46
C ASP A 108 -5.72 2.31 31.39
N GLU A 109 -6.90 2.79 31.02
CA GLU A 109 -7.77 3.62 31.88
C GLU A 109 -8.19 2.90 33.18
N ILE A 110 -8.61 1.64 33.06
CA ILE A 110 -8.99 0.84 34.24
C ILE A 110 -7.77 0.54 35.10
N SER A 111 -6.64 0.18 34.48
CA SER A 111 -5.41 -0.15 35.19
C SER A 111 -4.82 1.06 35.91
N SER A 112 -4.91 2.26 35.33
CA SER A 112 -4.44 3.48 35.98
C SER A 112 -5.34 3.88 37.14
N SER A 113 -6.67 3.90 36.96
CA SER A 113 -7.63 4.23 38.02
C SER A 113 -7.60 3.24 39.19
N LYS A 114 -7.33 1.96 38.92
CA LYS A 114 -7.21 0.90 39.93
C LYS A 114 -5.75 0.58 40.28
N SER A 115 -4.81 1.45 39.90
CA SER A 115 -3.42 1.25 40.28
C SER A 115 -3.29 1.27 41.80
N LEU A 116 -2.30 0.56 42.32
CA LEU A 116 -2.03 0.51 43.75
C LEU A 116 -1.76 1.92 44.29
N ASP A 117 -1.00 2.73 43.55
CA ASP A 117 -0.71 4.12 43.88
C ASP A 117 -1.99 4.98 43.93
N THR A 118 -2.87 4.89 42.92
CA THR A 118 -4.16 5.62 42.95
C THR A 118 -5.02 5.17 44.12
N THR A 119 -5.08 3.86 44.40
CA THR A 119 -5.86 3.31 45.52
C THR A 119 -5.29 3.77 46.87
N SER A 120 -3.97 3.77 47.02
CA SER A 120 -3.28 4.25 48.21
C SER A 120 -3.51 5.74 48.43
N ASN A 121 -3.43 6.56 47.38
CA ASN A 121 -3.69 7.99 47.46
C ASN A 121 -5.15 8.27 47.86
N LEU A 122 -6.11 7.57 47.25
CA LEU A 122 -7.54 7.71 47.61
C LEU A 122 -7.80 7.29 49.06
N LEU A 123 -7.15 6.22 49.54
CA LEU A 123 -7.26 5.78 50.92
C LEU A 123 -6.70 6.81 51.90
N GLN A 124 -5.53 7.38 51.59
CA GLN A 124 -4.90 8.43 52.38
C GLN A 124 -5.76 9.69 52.44
N VAL A 125 -6.36 10.10 51.32
CA VAL A 125 -7.31 11.22 51.29
C VAL A 125 -8.52 10.92 52.17
N ALA A 126 -9.11 9.72 52.06
CA ALA A 126 -10.27 9.34 52.87
C ALA A 126 -9.97 9.20 54.37
N ALA A 127 -8.73 8.87 54.75
CA ALA A 127 -8.27 8.89 56.13
C ALA A 127 -8.10 10.33 56.64
N GLN A 128 -7.47 11.20 55.84
CA GLN A 128 -7.31 12.62 56.17
C GLN A 128 -8.66 13.34 56.31
N GLU A 129 -9.60 13.10 55.40
CA GLU A 129 -10.96 13.66 55.49
C GLU A 129 -11.67 13.24 56.78
N ALA A 130 -11.50 11.98 57.22
CA ALA A 130 -12.08 11.50 58.47
C ALA A 130 -11.43 12.17 59.71
N ASP A 131 -10.13 12.44 59.65
CA ASP A 131 -9.41 13.19 60.70
C ASP A 131 -9.84 14.67 60.74
N ASP A 132 -9.96 15.33 59.58
CA ASP A 132 -10.43 16.71 59.46
C ASP A 132 -11.88 16.84 59.97
N ASP A 133 -12.73 15.86 59.64
CA ASP A 133 -14.11 15.77 60.14
C ASP A 133 -14.16 15.57 61.65
N ALA A 134 -13.23 14.80 62.22
CA ALA A 134 -13.11 14.61 63.67
C ALA A 134 -12.68 15.93 64.35
N GLU A 135 -11.75 16.67 63.75
CA GLU A 135 -11.34 17.99 64.21
C GLU A 135 -12.52 19.00 64.12
N GLY A 136 -13.33 18.91 63.05
CA GLY A 136 -14.56 19.69 62.90
C GLY A 136 -15.57 19.43 64.01
N THR A 137 -15.78 18.16 64.38
CA THR A 137 -16.63 17.77 65.53
C THR A 137 -16.06 18.33 66.84
N ALA A 138 -14.74 18.34 67.03
CA ALA A 138 -14.12 18.95 68.22
C ALA A 138 -14.31 20.47 68.27
N LYS A 139 -14.18 21.17 67.13
CA LYS A 139 -14.45 22.61 67.04
C LYS A 139 -15.91 22.94 67.34
N ALA A 140 -16.86 22.14 66.86
CA ALA A 140 -18.28 22.32 67.16
C ALA A 140 -18.60 22.17 68.65
N PHE A 141 -17.97 21.20 69.33
CA PHE A 141 -18.12 21.06 70.78
C PHE A 141 -17.60 22.28 71.55
N LEU A 142 -16.41 22.79 71.19
CA LEU A 142 -15.83 23.99 71.80
C LEU A 142 -16.68 25.25 71.57
N ALA A 143 -17.39 25.32 70.44
CA ALA A 143 -18.33 26.39 70.14
C ALA A 143 -19.68 26.25 70.86
N GLY A 144 -19.91 25.15 71.57
CA GLY A 144 -21.16 24.86 72.30
C GLY A 144 -22.34 24.48 71.41
N THR A 145 -22.10 24.17 70.13
CA THR A 145 -23.17 23.81 69.17
C THR A 145 -23.63 22.36 69.28
N ILE A 146 -22.88 21.49 69.95
CA ILE A 146 -23.22 20.07 70.18
C ILE A 146 -23.06 19.69 71.65
N SER A 147 -23.84 18.71 72.12
CA SER A 147 -23.78 18.20 73.50
C SER A 147 -22.59 17.27 73.71
N ILE A 148 -22.22 17.04 74.98
CA ILE A 148 -21.05 16.23 75.33
C ILE A 148 -21.21 14.74 74.94
N GLU A 149 -22.44 14.23 75.02
CA GLU A 149 -22.77 12.85 74.63
C GLU A 149 -22.68 12.67 73.11
N GLN A 150 -23.17 13.66 72.35
CA GLN A 150 -23.08 13.69 70.89
C GLN A 150 -21.62 13.80 70.43
N PHE A 151 -20.85 14.67 71.08
CA PHE A 151 -19.43 14.83 70.81
C PHE A 151 -18.63 13.54 71.01
N LEU A 152 -18.81 12.86 72.15
CA LEU A 152 -18.09 11.62 72.45
C LEU A 152 -18.40 10.52 71.42
N LYS A 153 -19.66 10.38 71.01
CA LYS A 153 -20.07 9.40 70.01
C LYS A 153 -19.46 9.69 68.64
N ASP A 154 -19.63 10.91 68.15
CA ASP A 154 -19.23 11.29 66.79
C ASP A 154 -17.69 11.33 66.65
N LEU A 155 -16.97 11.75 67.70
CA LEU A 155 -15.51 11.74 67.72
C LEU A 155 -14.95 10.31 67.69
N LEU A 156 -15.52 9.40 68.50
CA LEU A 156 -15.08 7.99 68.55
C LEU A 156 -15.32 7.30 67.21
N GLU A 157 -16.50 7.48 66.61
CA GLU A 157 -16.81 6.89 65.30
C GLU A 157 -15.86 7.39 64.21
N LYS A 158 -15.62 8.72 64.14
CA LYS A 158 -14.73 9.30 63.11
C LYS A 158 -13.26 8.92 63.30
N LYS A 159 -12.75 8.92 64.54
CA LYS A 159 -11.37 8.48 64.83
C LYS A 159 -11.17 7.00 64.58
N ALA A 160 -12.14 6.16 64.93
CA ALA A 160 -12.08 4.73 64.61
C ALA A 160 -12.07 4.51 63.09
N LEU A 161 -12.85 5.28 62.34
CA LEU A 161 -12.90 5.21 60.88
C LEU A 161 -11.59 5.67 60.24
N ALA A 162 -10.98 6.76 60.72
CA ALA A 162 -9.69 7.27 60.23
C ALA A 162 -8.54 6.28 60.44
N HIS A 163 -8.47 5.65 61.63
CA HIS A 163 -7.43 4.65 61.93
C HIS A 163 -7.62 3.29 61.24
N LEU A 164 -8.84 2.98 60.79
CA LEU A 164 -9.15 1.75 60.07
C LEU A 164 -8.79 1.84 58.57
N ARG A 165 -8.81 3.06 58.02
CA ARG A 165 -8.45 3.36 56.63
C ARG A 165 -6.94 3.46 56.49
#